data_AF-A0A1X7GNH1-F1
#
_entry.id   AF-A0A1X7GNH1-F1
#
_cell.length_a   1.000
_cell.length_b   1.000
_cell.length_c   1.000
_cell.angle_alpha   90.00
_cell.angle_beta   90.00
_cell.angle_gamma   90.00
#
_symmetry.space_group_name_H-M   'P 1'
#
loop_
_entity.id
_entity.type
_entity.pdbx_description
1 polymer ?
#
loop_
_entity_poly.entity_id
_entity_poly.type
_entity_poly.pdbx_seq_one_letter_code
_entity_poly.pdbx_strand_id
1 'polypeptide(L)'
;MPKPTSIILDWGTSSLRAMLVSEAGETLDTRESASGGIQFVKDGAFEAALMQAVGEWFSVHGPLPVLASGMITSRNGWVEVAYVDTPAGTAELAAGTKTLTLLNGAVITFLPGMRDPASKPFPDVMRGEETQIVGYGLERDRTLVLPGTHSKWARIKGGLIAGFQTYATGEVFALLTKHSFIAKAQEPAPGAEPDWQSFDRGAEFAASTSASADSFLSAIFSARTGILDGRLKPENILDYVSGLVIGSEFRQARAAGWFRSGDTIGIVGNNALNSRYGRIAPLFGLTVEPGPDNAAKRGILLIAAAAAK
;
A
#
# COMPACT_ATOMS: atom_id res chain seq x y z
N MET A 1 -20.51 -17.97 18.99
CA MET A 1 -20.03 -16.95 18.04
C MET A 1 -18.86 -16.22 18.70
N PRO A 2 -17.79 -15.89 17.97
CA PRO A 2 -16.65 -15.17 18.54
C PRO A 2 -17.11 -13.81 19.08
N LYS A 3 -16.59 -13.39 20.24
CA LYS A 3 -16.92 -12.09 20.83
C LYS A 3 -16.06 -11.00 20.19
N PRO A 4 -16.64 -9.87 19.75
CA PRO A 4 -15.88 -8.70 19.33
C PRO A 4 -15.03 -8.14 20.48
N THR A 5 -13.79 -7.75 20.17
CA THR A 5 -12.85 -7.17 21.15
C THR A 5 -12.28 -5.83 20.72
N SER A 6 -12.26 -5.53 19.41
CA SER A 6 -11.73 -4.27 18.90
C SER A 6 -12.33 -3.90 17.55
N ILE A 7 -12.21 -2.63 17.20
CA ILE A 7 -12.51 -2.09 15.88
C ILE A 7 -11.18 -1.64 15.25
N ILE A 8 -10.88 -2.08 14.04
CA ILE A 8 -9.73 -1.61 13.28
C ILE A 8 -10.21 -0.65 12.20
N LEU A 9 -9.55 0.50 12.09
CA LEU A 9 -9.77 1.50 11.06
C LEU A 9 -8.52 1.64 10.20
N ASP A 10 -8.65 1.33 8.92
CA ASP A 10 -7.73 1.78 7.89
C ASP A 10 -8.36 2.98 7.19
N TRP A 11 -7.89 4.16 7.55
CA TRP A 11 -8.53 5.42 7.17
C TRP A 11 -7.59 6.25 6.32
N GLY A 12 -7.72 6.06 5.02
CA GLY A 12 -6.92 6.71 3.99
C GLY A 12 -7.43 8.09 3.59
N THR A 13 -6.76 8.68 2.60
CA THR A 13 -7.12 10.00 2.06
C THR A 13 -8.52 10.01 1.47
N SER A 14 -8.86 9.00 0.67
CA SER A 14 -10.11 8.92 -0.10
C SER A 14 -11.11 7.91 0.47
N SER A 15 -10.68 6.86 1.13
CA SER A 15 -11.56 5.82 1.67
C SER A 15 -11.37 5.57 3.16
N LEU A 16 -12.41 5.01 3.76
CA LEU A 16 -12.38 4.44 5.10
C LEU A 16 -12.78 2.97 5.02
N ARG A 17 -11.98 2.10 5.62
CA ARG A 17 -12.30 0.70 5.86
C ARG A 17 -12.27 0.42 7.36
N ALA A 18 -13.34 -0.17 7.87
CA ALA A 18 -13.47 -0.55 9.26
C ALA A 18 -13.74 -2.05 9.38
N MET A 19 -13.15 -2.69 10.38
CA MET A 19 -13.35 -4.11 10.67
C MET A 19 -13.68 -4.28 12.15
N LEU A 20 -14.72 -5.07 12.44
CA LEU A 20 -15.02 -5.55 13.78
C LEU A 20 -14.27 -6.86 14.01
N VAL A 21 -13.46 -6.96 15.06
CA VAL A 21 -12.46 -8.03 15.19
C VAL A 21 -12.60 -8.79 16.51
N SER A 22 -12.48 -10.12 16.45
CA SER A 22 -12.48 -11.00 17.63
C SER A 22 -11.11 -11.03 18.33
N GLU A 23 -11.04 -11.63 19.52
CA GLU A 23 -9.77 -11.81 20.26
C GLU A 23 -8.73 -12.60 19.45
N ALA A 24 -9.18 -13.58 18.65
CA ALA A 24 -8.32 -14.38 17.79
C ALA A 24 -7.88 -13.64 16.50
N GLY A 25 -8.29 -12.38 16.30
CA GLY A 25 -8.00 -11.61 15.09
C GLY A 25 -8.93 -11.92 13.91
N GLU A 26 -10.03 -12.66 14.12
CA GLU A 26 -11.03 -12.94 13.09
C GLU A 26 -11.84 -11.68 12.76
N THR A 27 -12.10 -11.43 11.48
CA THR A 27 -12.98 -10.34 11.05
C THR A 27 -14.43 -10.81 11.15
N LEU A 28 -15.22 -10.17 12.02
CA LEU A 28 -16.61 -10.50 12.29
C LEU A 28 -17.59 -9.68 11.44
N ASP A 29 -17.21 -8.45 11.11
CA ASP A 29 -17.97 -7.57 10.23
C ASP A 29 -17.03 -6.55 9.56
N THR A 30 -17.43 -6.00 8.42
CA THR A 30 -16.66 -5.01 7.65
C THR A 30 -17.54 -3.87 7.19
N ARG A 31 -17.01 -2.64 7.22
CA ARG A 31 -17.64 -1.47 6.61
C ARG A 31 -16.63 -0.76 5.74
N GLU A 32 -17.04 -0.36 4.54
CA GLU A 32 -16.20 0.37 3.61
C GLU A 32 -16.97 1.57 3.04
N SER A 33 -16.28 2.71 2.94
CA SER A 33 -16.79 3.92 2.32
C SER A 33 -15.75 4.53 1.40
N ALA A 34 -16.02 4.49 0.09
CA ALA A 34 -15.18 5.10 -0.95
C ALA A 34 -15.20 6.63 -0.95
N SER A 35 -16.12 7.24 -0.19
CA SER A 35 -16.23 8.69 0.04
C SER A 35 -16.06 9.07 1.51
N GLY A 36 -15.54 8.14 2.33
CA GLY A 36 -15.35 8.31 3.77
C GLY A 36 -13.93 8.67 4.19
N GLY A 37 -12.99 8.83 3.26
CA GLY A 37 -11.61 9.19 3.56
C GLY A 37 -11.45 10.57 4.22
N ILE A 38 -10.27 10.82 4.79
CA ILE A 38 -10.02 12.02 5.60
C ILE A 38 -10.25 13.34 4.84
N GLN A 39 -10.07 13.36 3.52
CA GLN A 39 -10.27 14.57 2.71
C GLN A 39 -11.73 15.04 2.65
N PHE A 40 -12.68 14.16 2.99
CA PHE A 40 -14.11 14.46 2.99
C PHE A 40 -14.63 14.91 4.37
N VAL A 41 -13.82 14.78 5.42
CA VAL A 41 -14.17 15.21 6.77
C VAL A 41 -13.94 16.72 6.89
N LYS A 42 -15.02 17.46 7.15
CA LYS A 42 -14.97 18.92 7.30
C LYS A 42 -14.81 19.32 8.77
N ASP A 43 -14.19 20.47 8.99
CA ASP A 43 -14.12 21.14 10.30
C ASP A 43 -13.54 20.25 11.43
N GLY A 44 -12.69 19.27 11.07
CA GLY A 44 -12.10 18.33 12.02
C GLY A 44 -13.10 17.36 12.67
N ALA A 45 -14.29 17.17 12.08
CA ALA A 45 -15.37 16.33 12.62
C ALA A 45 -15.11 14.81 12.50
N PHE A 46 -13.89 14.37 12.79
CA PHE A 46 -13.46 12.99 12.64
C PHE A 46 -14.18 12.03 13.59
N GLU A 47 -14.45 12.44 14.84
CA GLU A 47 -15.21 11.59 15.76
C GLU A 47 -16.64 11.37 15.27
N ALA A 48 -17.30 12.41 14.75
CA ALA A 48 -18.63 12.28 14.18
C ALA A 48 -18.64 11.35 12.96
N ALA A 49 -17.63 11.47 12.08
CA ALA A 49 -17.46 10.58 10.94
C ALA A 49 -17.21 9.13 11.38
N LEU A 50 -16.43 8.91 12.44
CA LEU A 50 -16.23 7.60 13.04
C LEU A 50 -17.55 7.03 13.56
N MET A 51 -18.32 7.81 14.34
CA MET A 51 -19.61 7.37 14.88
C MET A 51 -20.62 7.09 13.77
N GLN A 52 -20.61 7.84 12.67
CA GLN A 52 -21.42 7.52 11.51
C GLN A 52 -21.02 6.19 10.87
N ALA A 53 -19.71 5.93 10.78
CA ALA A 53 -19.20 4.71 10.17
C ALA A 53 -19.45 3.46 11.03
N VAL A 54 -19.17 3.51 12.34
CA VAL A 54 -19.16 2.31 13.21
C VAL A 54 -19.98 2.44 14.50
N GLY A 55 -20.76 3.52 14.66
CA GLY A 55 -21.52 3.82 15.88
C GLY A 55 -22.48 2.69 16.30
N GLU A 56 -23.06 1.99 15.34
CA GLU A 56 -23.91 0.84 15.60
C GLU A 56 -23.17 -0.29 16.32
N TRP A 57 -21.89 -0.55 15.98
CA TRP A 57 -21.09 -1.54 16.70
C TRP A 57 -20.89 -1.15 18.17
N PHE A 58 -20.71 0.13 18.48
CA PHE A 58 -20.65 0.60 19.86
C PHE A 58 -21.98 0.45 20.60
N SER A 59 -23.11 0.73 19.94
CA SER A 59 -24.44 0.57 20.53
C SER A 59 -24.73 -0.89 20.90
N VAL A 60 -24.25 -1.85 20.11
CA VAL A 60 -24.47 -3.28 20.34
C VAL A 60 -23.48 -3.88 21.33
N HIS A 61 -22.19 -3.51 21.25
CA HIS A 61 -21.11 -4.18 21.96
C HIS A 61 -20.49 -3.37 23.10
N GLY A 62 -20.90 -2.12 23.29
CA GLY A 62 -20.28 -1.18 24.22
C GLY A 62 -19.02 -0.51 23.65
N PRO A 63 -18.27 0.25 24.48
CA PRO A 63 -17.12 1.05 24.04
C PRO A 63 -15.89 0.19 23.73
N LEU A 64 -15.90 -0.50 22.60
CA LEU A 64 -14.78 -1.31 22.13
C LEU A 64 -13.54 -0.45 21.84
N PRO A 65 -12.31 -0.92 22.16
CA PRO A 65 -11.07 -0.30 21.70
C PRO A 65 -11.04 -0.13 20.18
N VAL A 66 -10.51 1.01 19.72
CA VAL A 66 -10.36 1.34 18.30
C VAL A 66 -8.89 1.44 17.95
N LEU A 67 -8.46 0.81 16.86
CA LEU A 67 -7.09 0.88 16.36
C LEU A 67 -7.10 1.58 15.00
N ALA A 68 -6.50 2.77 14.92
CA ALA A 68 -6.53 3.62 13.73
C ALA A 68 -5.15 3.70 13.05
N SER A 69 -5.09 3.31 11.78
CA SER A 69 -3.91 3.41 10.92
C SER A 69 -4.18 4.21 9.65
N GLY A 70 -3.11 4.58 8.96
CA GLY A 70 -3.19 5.30 7.68
C GLY A 70 -3.27 6.81 7.87
N MET A 71 -3.88 7.50 6.91
CA MET A 71 -3.81 8.95 6.80
C MET A 71 -4.57 9.70 7.90
N ILE A 72 -5.46 9.05 8.64
CA ILE A 72 -6.05 9.61 9.88
C ILE A 72 -5.01 9.98 10.93
N THR A 73 -3.80 9.41 10.87
CA THR A 73 -2.69 9.71 11.78
C THR A 73 -1.70 10.74 11.22
N SER A 74 -1.97 11.27 10.02
CA SER A 74 -1.14 12.29 9.35
C SER A 74 -1.40 13.71 9.89
N ARG A 75 -0.60 14.68 9.44
CA ARG A 75 -0.80 16.11 9.75
C ARG A 75 -2.19 16.65 9.35
N ASN A 76 -2.78 16.10 8.29
CA ASN A 76 -4.12 16.47 7.83
C ASN A 76 -5.21 15.51 8.36
N GLY A 77 -4.83 14.55 9.20
CA GLY A 77 -5.73 13.61 9.84
C GLY A 77 -6.32 14.16 11.14
N TRP A 78 -6.85 13.26 11.96
CA TRP A 78 -7.45 13.61 13.25
C TRP A 78 -6.38 13.93 14.29
N VAL A 79 -5.38 13.06 14.42
CA VAL A 79 -4.28 13.23 15.37
C VAL A 79 -2.99 13.04 14.62
N GLU A 80 -2.16 14.08 14.55
CA GLU A 80 -0.81 13.94 13.99
C GLU A 80 0.04 13.05 14.90
N VAL A 81 0.40 11.87 14.39
CA VAL A 81 1.33 10.95 15.03
C VAL A 81 2.68 11.06 14.31
N ALA A 82 3.72 11.34 15.11
CA ALA A 82 5.09 11.47 14.61
C ALA A 82 5.54 10.18 13.91
N TYR A 83 6.40 10.32 12.91
CA TYR A 83 7.02 9.18 12.27
C TYR A 83 8.01 8.49 13.20
N VAL A 84 8.11 7.17 13.09
CA VAL A 84 9.19 6.38 13.67
C VAL A 84 10.28 6.22 12.62
N ASP A 85 11.52 6.60 12.96
CA ASP A 85 12.65 6.50 12.05
C ASP A 85 13.13 5.04 11.91
N THR A 86 13.53 4.62 10.71
CA THR A 86 14.25 3.35 10.49
C THR A 86 15.69 3.42 11.05
N PRO A 87 16.28 2.27 11.44
CA PRO A 87 15.69 0.94 11.53
C PRO A 87 14.76 0.79 12.74
N ALA A 88 13.58 0.21 12.53
CA ALA A 88 12.58 0.04 13.60
C ALA A 88 11.70 -1.20 13.35
N GLY A 89 11.19 -1.80 14.43
CA GLY A 89 10.30 -2.96 14.41
C GLY A 89 9.02 -2.70 15.19
N THR A 90 8.36 -3.78 15.61
CA THR A 90 7.06 -3.71 16.30
C THR A 90 7.12 -2.92 17.61
N ALA A 91 8.22 -3.02 18.36
CA ALA A 91 8.37 -2.33 19.65
C ALA A 91 8.49 -0.81 19.48
N GLU A 92 9.28 -0.35 18.53
CA GLU A 92 9.47 1.07 18.24
C GLU A 92 8.18 1.71 17.69
N LEU A 93 7.47 0.99 16.82
CA LEU A 93 6.16 1.40 16.32
C LEU A 93 5.12 1.48 17.44
N ALA A 94 5.12 0.53 18.38
CA ALA A 94 4.23 0.53 19.53
C ALA A 94 4.47 1.74 20.46
N ALA A 95 5.74 2.03 20.75
CA ALA A 95 6.15 3.18 21.55
C ALA A 95 5.77 4.54 20.90
N GLY A 96 5.64 4.58 19.58
CA GLY A 96 5.22 5.76 18.82
C GLY A 96 3.70 5.99 18.76
N THR A 97 2.88 5.09 19.32
CA THR A 97 1.42 5.23 19.28
C THR A 97 0.91 6.39 20.14
N LYS A 98 -0.28 6.92 19.81
CA LYS A 98 -1.00 7.91 20.62
C LYS A 98 -2.40 7.41 20.95
N THR A 99 -2.91 7.76 22.12
CA THR A 99 -4.28 7.37 22.54
C THR A 99 -5.17 8.57 22.80
N LEU A 100 -6.46 8.44 22.53
CA LEU A 100 -7.51 9.39 22.88
C LEU A 100 -8.72 8.61 23.43
N THR A 101 -9.44 9.19 24.39
CA THR A 101 -10.74 8.66 24.82
C THR A 101 -11.86 9.38 24.06
N LEU A 102 -12.70 8.61 23.38
CA LEU A 102 -13.88 9.08 22.67
C LEU A 102 -15.00 9.48 23.65
N LEU A 103 -15.97 10.26 23.19
CA LEU A 103 -17.11 10.71 23.98
C LEU A 103 -17.95 9.55 24.55
N ASN A 104 -17.99 8.40 23.85
CA ASN A 104 -18.68 7.20 24.31
C ASN A 104 -17.85 6.35 25.31
N GLY A 105 -16.64 6.81 25.68
CA GLY A 105 -15.73 6.12 26.60
C GLY A 105 -14.78 5.11 25.95
N ALA A 106 -14.89 4.85 24.65
CA ALA A 106 -13.95 3.98 23.95
C ALA A 106 -12.56 4.62 23.86
N VAL A 107 -11.50 3.82 23.93
CA VAL A 107 -10.13 4.29 23.70
C VAL A 107 -9.75 4.02 22.25
N ILE A 108 -9.36 5.06 21.52
CA ILE A 108 -8.77 4.96 20.19
C ILE A 108 -7.25 5.06 20.30
N THR A 109 -6.54 4.14 19.64
CA THR A 109 -5.08 4.10 19.50
C THR A 109 -4.71 4.44 18.06
N PHE A 110 -3.97 5.50 17.86
CA PHE A 110 -3.46 5.96 16.56
C PHE A 110 -2.05 5.43 16.34
N LEU A 111 -1.86 4.68 15.26
CA LEU A 111 -0.57 4.09 14.90
C LEU A 111 0.32 5.10 14.14
N PRO A 112 1.64 5.12 14.40
CA PRO A 112 2.58 5.98 13.67
C PRO A 112 2.82 5.45 12.26
N GLY A 113 3.22 6.35 11.35
CA GLY A 113 3.89 5.96 10.12
C GLY A 113 5.40 5.80 10.33
N MET A 114 6.14 5.49 9.27
CA MET A 114 7.61 5.43 9.31
C MET A 114 8.29 6.46 8.40
N ARG A 115 9.51 6.81 8.78
CA ARG A 115 10.42 7.65 8.00
C ARG A 115 11.76 6.95 7.85
N ASP A 116 12.33 7.02 6.65
CA ASP A 116 13.72 6.61 6.40
C ASP A 116 14.59 7.86 6.29
N PRO A 117 15.33 8.26 7.35
CA PRO A 117 16.17 9.45 7.32
C PRO A 117 17.43 9.28 6.45
N ALA A 118 17.81 8.05 6.11
CA ALA A 118 18.99 7.78 5.30
C ALA A 118 18.73 7.96 3.80
N SER A 119 17.45 7.88 3.38
CA SER A 119 17.02 8.09 2.00
C SER A 119 17.47 9.44 1.43
N LYS A 120 17.69 9.45 0.11
CA LYS A 120 18.21 10.59 -0.67
C LYS A 120 17.32 10.85 -1.89
N PRO A 121 17.18 12.11 -2.34
CA PRO A 121 17.81 13.32 -1.82
C PRO A 121 17.24 13.82 -0.48
N PHE A 122 16.06 13.34 -0.10
CA PHE A 122 15.40 13.63 1.17
C PHE A 122 14.93 12.33 1.83
N PRO A 123 14.60 12.37 3.13
CA PRO A 123 14.00 11.24 3.82
C PRO A 123 12.76 10.73 3.11
N ASP A 124 12.61 9.40 3.07
CA ASP A 124 11.41 8.75 2.56
C ASP A 124 10.39 8.55 3.69
N VAL A 125 9.10 8.41 3.36
CA VAL A 125 8.03 8.23 4.35
C VAL A 125 6.99 7.20 3.88
N MET A 126 6.39 6.50 4.84
CA MET A 126 5.20 5.67 4.63
C MET A 126 4.24 5.82 5.80
N ARG A 127 2.95 5.59 5.57
CA ARG A 127 1.92 5.66 6.62
C ARG A 127 0.74 4.76 6.26
N GLY A 128 0.69 3.62 6.94
CA GLY A 128 -0.20 2.49 6.69
C GLY A 128 0.59 1.26 6.24
N GLU A 129 1.57 1.44 5.34
CA GLU A 129 2.37 0.35 4.79
C GLU A 129 3.23 -0.36 5.84
N GLU A 130 3.66 0.34 6.91
CA GLU A 130 4.40 -0.26 8.02
C GLU A 130 3.63 -1.40 8.69
N THR A 131 2.30 -1.28 8.76
CA THR A 131 1.44 -2.33 9.32
C THR A 131 1.41 -3.57 8.43
N GLN A 132 1.48 -3.42 7.11
CA GLN A 132 1.57 -4.54 6.18
C GLN A 132 2.90 -5.26 6.33
N ILE A 133 4.00 -4.52 6.48
CA ILE A 133 5.35 -5.07 6.67
C ILE A 133 5.42 -5.87 7.98
N VAL A 134 4.96 -5.28 9.10
CA VAL A 134 4.92 -5.97 10.39
C VAL A 134 4.06 -7.23 10.34
N GLY A 135 2.88 -7.15 9.71
CA GLY A 135 1.98 -8.30 9.62
C GLY A 135 2.43 -9.37 8.63
N TYR A 136 3.27 -9.03 7.65
CA TYR A 136 3.93 -10.02 6.80
C TYR A 136 4.89 -10.89 7.64
N GLY A 137 5.65 -10.24 8.52
CA GLY A 137 6.59 -10.88 9.45
C GLY A 137 8.00 -10.31 9.32
N LEU A 138 8.63 -10.03 10.46
CA LEU A 138 9.97 -9.41 10.54
C LEU A 138 11.09 -10.43 10.84
N GLU A 139 10.74 -11.68 11.10
CA GLU A 139 11.65 -12.73 11.59
C GLU A 139 12.68 -13.24 10.59
N ARG A 140 12.47 -12.98 9.29
CA ARG A 140 13.41 -13.38 8.23
C ARG A 140 13.83 -12.15 7.43
N ASP A 141 15.14 -12.04 7.22
CA ASP A 141 15.73 -11.04 6.33
C ASP A 141 15.21 -11.23 4.90
N ARG A 142 14.60 -10.20 4.34
CA ARG A 142 13.99 -10.23 3.00
C ARG A 142 13.70 -8.83 2.47
N THR A 143 13.40 -8.75 1.18
CA THR A 143 12.79 -7.56 0.56
C THR A 143 11.29 -7.79 0.39
N LEU A 144 10.49 -6.83 0.83
CA LEU A 144 9.06 -6.78 0.57
C LEU A 144 8.75 -5.69 -0.45
N VAL A 145 7.82 -5.97 -1.35
CA VAL A 145 7.25 -5.02 -2.30
C VAL A 145 5.78 -4.81 -1.94
N LEU A 146 5.38 -3.55 -1.82
CA LEU A 146 4.04 -3.14 -1.42
C LEU A 146 3.41 -2.30 -2.54
N PRO A 147 2.76 -2.95 -3.52
CA PRO A 147 2.15 -2.26 -4.65
C PRO A 147 1.06 -1.28 -4.22
N GLY A 148 0.99 -0.13 -4.89
CA GLY A 148 -0.07 0.85 -4.66
C GLY A 148 0.11 2.11 -5.50
N THR A 149 -0.63 3.17 -5.16
CA THR A 149 -0.43 4.51 -5.72
C THR A 149 1.04 4.93 -5.59
N HIS A 150 1.62 4.68 -4.42
CA HIS A 150 3.02 4.85 -4.11
C HIS A 150 3.60 3.51 -3.66
N SER A 151 4.10 2.72 -4.59
CA SER A 151 4.72 1.43 -4.29
C SER A 151 5.89 1.60 -3.33
N LYS A 152 6.04 0.68 -2.37
CA LYS A 152 7.19 0.66 -1.45
C LYS A 152 8.01 -0.60 -1.65
N TRP A 153 9.33 -0.44 -1.70
CA TRP A 153 10.27 -1.53 -1.53
C TRP A 153 10.90 -1.40 -0.14
N ALA A 154 10.71 -2.39 0.72
CA ALA A 154 11.17 -2.36 2.11
C ALA A 154 12.15 -3.50 2.40
N ARG A 155 13.20 -3.20 3.15
CA ARG A 155 14.20 -4.17 3.60
C ARG A 155 13.89 -4.59 5.03
N ILE A 156 13.68 -5.88 5.25
CA ILE A 156 13.66 -6.46 6.59
C ILE A 156 15.05 -7.01 6.87
N LYS A 157 15.62 -6.64 8.02
CA LYS A 157 16.92 -7.14 8.49
C LYS A 157 16.95 -7.23 10.01
N GLY A 158 17.27 -8.40 10.55
CA GLY A 158 17.47 -8.61 11.98
C GLY A 158 16.25 -8.29 12.84
N GLY A 159 15.03 -8.60 12.36
CA GLY A 159 13.80 -8.30 13.09
C GLY A 159 13.29 -6.86 12.92
N LEU A 160 13.95 -6.04 12.11
CA LEU A 160 13.62 -4.62 11.92
C LEU A 160 13.35 -4.29 10.46
N ILE A 161 12.53 -3.28 10.23
CA ILE A 161 12.40 -2.59 8.95
C ILE A 161 13.63 -1.68 8.84
N ALA A 162 14.61 -2.10 8.06
CA ALA A 162 15.93 -1.47 7.99
C ALA A 162 15.95 -0.20 7.14
N GLY A 163 15.04 -0.09 6.18
CA GLY A 163 14.94 1.02 5.25
C GLY A 163 13.95 0.72 4.14
N PHE A 164 13.55 1.74 3.39
CA PHE A 164 12.60 1.59 2.29
C PHE A 164 12.77 2.66 1.22
N GLN A 165 12.25 2.38 0.03
CA GLN A 165 12.19 3.31 -1.07
C GLN A 165 10.80 3.33 -1.72
N THR A 166 10.32 4.54 -1.98
CA THR A 166 9.04 4.80 -2.64
C THR A 166 9.21 4.95 -4.15
N TYR A 167 8.29 4.34 -4.89
CA TYR A 167 8.11 4.54 -6.33
C TYR A 167 6.68 5.01 -6.59
N ALA A 168 6.51 6.16 -7.25
CA ALA A 168 5.20 6.74 -7.56
C ALA A 168 4.50 6.06 -8.75
N THR A 169 4.65 4.75 -8.90
CA THR A 169 4.27 3.99 -10.09
C THR A 169 2.77 4.04 -10.37
N GLY A 170 1.94 3.84 -9.36
CA GLY A 170 0.48 3.92 -9.51
C GLY A 170 -0.02 5.34 -9.78
N GLU A 171 0.61 6.36 -9.19
CA GLU A 171 0.29 7.76 -9.46
C GLU A 171 0.68 8.17 -10.89
N VAL A 172 1.89 7.83 -11.33
CA VAL A 172 2.34 8.06 -12.71
C VAL A 172 1.45 7.34 -13.70
N PHE A 173 1.06 6.08 -13.43
CA PHE A 173 0.08 5.36 -14.22
C PHE A 173 -1.24 6.14 -14.36
N ALA A 174 -1.80 6.61 -13.25
CA ALA A 174 -3.06 7.36 -13.25
C ALA A 174 -2.93 8.69 -14.02
N LEU A 175 -1.85 9.44 -13.82
CA LEU A 175 -1.59 10.69 -14.54
C LEU A 175 -1.48 10.47 -16.06
N LEU A 176 -0.75 9.43 -16.48
CA LEU A 176 -0.58 9.11 -17.89
C LEU A 176 -1.90 8.70 -18.55
N THR A 177 -2.70 7.90 -17.86
CA THR A 177 -3.90 7.27 -18.44
C THR A 177 -5.15 8.14 -18.34
N LYS A 178 -5.22 9.04 -17.37
CA LYS A 178 -6.39 9.93 -17.17
C LYS A 178 -6.16 11.36 -17.65
N HIS A 179 -4.92 11.86 -17.55
CA HIS A 179 -4.64 13.30 -17.70
C HIS A 179 -3.63 13.64 -18.81
N SER A 180 -2.95 12.66 -19.42
CA SER A 180 -1.97 12.88 -20.47
C SER A 180 -2.44 12.38 -21.82
N PHE A 181 -2.16 13.12 -22.91
CA PHE A 181 -2.40 12.66 -24.27
C PHE A 181 -1.51 11.49 -24.71
N ILE A 182 -0.47 11.15 -23.93
CA ILE A 182 0.43 10.02 -24.22
C ILE A 182 -0.34 8.70 -24.18
N ALA A 183 -1.13 8.52 -23.13
CA ALA A 183 -1.79 7.25 -22.84
C ALA A 183 -3.25 7.39 -22.41
N LYS A 184 -3.88 8.53 -22.72
CA LYS A 184 -5.29 8.75 -22.41
C LYS A 184 -6.13 7.60 -22.96
N ALA A 185 -6.80 6.90 -22.06
CA ALA A 185 -7.67 5.78 -22.40
C ALA A 185 -9.10 6.06 -21.93
N GLN A 186 -10.04 5.35 -22.52
CA GLN A 186 -11.36 5.22 -21.92
C GLN A 186 -11.27 4.24 -20.76
N GLU A 187 -12.06 4.47 -19.70
CA GLU A 187 -12.11 3.51 -18.61
C GLU A 187 -12.72 2.18 -19.11
N PRO A 188 -12.13 1.03 -18.73
CA PRO A 188 -12.67 -0.27 -19.12
C PRO A 188 -14.09 -0.45 -18.61
N ALA A 189 -14.89 -1.24 -19.33
CA ALA A 189 -16.18 -1.66 -18.82
C ALA A 189 -16.00 -2.44 -17.49
N PRO A 190 -16.95 -2.33 -16.55
CA PRO A 190 -16.92 -3.14 -15.34
C PRO A 190 -16.81 -4.63 -15.67
N GLY A 191 -15.85 -5.32 -15.04
CA GLY A 191 -15.60 -6.74 -15.28
C GLY A 191 -14.78 -7.05 -16.54
N ALA A 192 -14.21 -6.04 -17.21
CA ALA A 192 -13.25 -6.28 -18.28
C ALA A 192 -11.99 -6.98 -17.73
N GLU A 193 -11.62 -8.10 -18.36
CA GLU A 193 -10.39 -8.81 -18.05
C GLU A 193 -9.17 -8.06 -18.61
N PRO A 194 -8.02 -8.09 -17.92
CA PRO A 194 -6.79 -7.50 -18.44
C PRO A 194 -6.34 -8.13 -19.76
N ASP A 195 -5.88 -7.30 -20.70
CA ASP A 195 -5.14 -7.78 -21.87
C ASP A 195 -3.70 -8.09 -21.48
N TRP A 196 -3.48 -9.33 -21.02
CA TRP A 196 -2.17 -9.77 -20.55
C TRP A 196 -1.08 -9.71 -21.62
N GLN A 197 -1.43 -9.86 -22.90
CA GLN A 197 -0.45 -9.76 -23.98
C GLN A 197 0.15 -8.34 -24.09
N SER A 198 -0.69 -7.31 -23.98
CA SER A 198 -0.21 -5.92 -24.00
C SER A 198 0.54 -5.58 -22.73
N PHE A 199 0.06 -6.05 -21.58
CA PHE A 199 0.79 -5.96 -20.31
C PHE A 199 2.19 -6.55 -20.41
N ASP A 200 2.30 -7.79 -20.87
CA ASP A 200 3.58 -8.49 -21.01
C ASP A 200 4.51 -7.76 -21.97
N ARG A 201 3.99 -7.26 -23.09
CA ARG A 201 4.81 -6.48 -24.03
C ARG A 201 5.44 -5.24 -23.38
N GLY A 202 4.70 -4.53 -22.52
CA GLY A 202 5.23 -3.40 -21.77
C GLY A 202 6.28 -3.83 -20.74
N ALA A 203 5.99 -4.89 -20.00
CA ALA A 203 6.86 -5.44 -18.97
C ALA A 203 8.17 -6.01 -19.53
N GLU A 204 8.10 -6.80 -20.60
CA GLU A 204 9.24 -7.39 -21.30
C GLU A 204 10.15 -6.32 -21.89
N PHE A 205 9.58 -5.26 -22.47
CA PHE A 205 10.38 -4.13 -22.94
C PHE A 205 11.17 -3.49 -21.80
N ALA A 206 10.53 -3.22 -20.65
CA ALA A 206 11.20 -2.66 -19.47
C ALA A 206 12.25 -3.61 -18.86
N ALA A 207 12.00 -4.92 -18.90
CA ALA A 207 12.93 -5.94 -18.43
C ALA A 207 14.11 -6.21 -19.39
N SER A 208 14.01 -5.76 -20.65
CA SER A 208 15.02 -6.01 -21.67
C SER A 208 16.38 -5.37 -21.35
N THR A 209 17.42 -5.88 -22.01
CA THR A 209 18.78 -5.34 -21.95
C THR A 209 18.98 -4.11 -22.84
N SER A 210 17.94 -3.65 -23.55
CA SER A 210 18.02 -2.47 -24.40
C SER A 210 18.27 -1.21 -23.59
N ALA A 211 19.22 -0.38 -24.04
CA ALA A 211 19.46 0.94 -23.44
C ALA A 211 18.21 1.87 -23.53
N SER A 212 17.32 1.63 -24.50
CA SER A 212 16.06 2.38 -24.58
C SER A 212 15.13 2.10 -23.41
N ALA A 213 15.25 0.95 -22.75
CA ALA A 213 14.48 0.61 -21.56
C ALA A 213 14.94 1.37 -20.31
N ASP A 214 16.17 1.92 -20.30
CA ASP A 214 16.65 2.81 -19.24
C ASP A 214 16.05 4.23 -19.34
N SER A 215 15.60 4.61 -20.53
CA SER A 215 15.08 5.95 -20.81
C SER A 215 13.57 6.04 -20.53
N PHE A 216 13.17 6.03 -19.26
CA PHE A 216 11.74 5.98 -18.86
C PHE A 216 10.85 6.98 -19.60
N LEU A 217 11.26 8.24 -19.74
CA LEU A 217 10.47 9.27 -20.44
C LEU A 217 10.29 8.98 -21.94
N SER A 218 11.28 8.35 -22.57
CA SER A 218 11.13 7.88 -23.95
C SER A 218 10.29 6.61 -24.01
N ALA A 219 10.46 5.71 -23.06
CA ALA A 219 9.72 4.46 -22.94
C ALA A 219 8.22 4.73 -22.83
N ILE A 220 7.76 5.64 -21.97
CA ILE A 220 6.32 5.91 -21.83
C ILE A 220 5.67 6.44 -23.13
N PHE A 221 6.43 7.13 -23.99
CA PHE A 221 5.92 7.62 -25.27
C PHE A 221 5.68 6.49 -26.27
N SER A 222 6.27 5.30 -26.05
CA SER A 222 6.04 4.12 -26.89
C SER A 222 4.57 3.68 -26.89
N ALA A 223 3.82 4.00 -25.83
CA ALA A 223 2.38 3.75 -25.77
C ALA A 223 1.66 4.47 -26.91
N ARG A 224 2.03 5.72 -27.19
CA ARG A 224 1.48 6.51 -28.30
C ARG A 224 1.98 6.02 -29.64
N THR A 225 3.29 5.80 -29.78
CA THR A 225 3.86 5.37 -31.07
C THR A 225 3.42 3.98 -31.45
N GLY A 226 3.19 3.08 -30.49
CA GLY A 226 2.64 1.74 -30.73
C GLY A 226 1.23 1.76 -31.31
N ILE A 227 0.39 2.72 -30.89
CA ILE A 227 -0.92 2.95 -31.50
C ILE A 227 -0.77 3.50 -32.92
N LEU A 228 0.08 4.51 -33.11
CA LEU A 228 0.30 5.13 -34.43
C LEU A 228 0.88 4.15 -35.45
N ASP A 229 1.72 3.22 -35.01
CA ASP A 229 2.30 2.14 -35.80
C ASP A 229 1.32 0.95 -35.99
N GLY A 230 0.13 0.99 -35.37
CA GLY A 230 -0.88 -0.06 -35.49
C GLY A 230 -0.57 -1.37 -34.75
N ARG A 231 0.49 -1.41 -33.93
CA ARG A 231 0.89 -2.60 -33.17
C ARG A 231 0.23 -2.70 -31.80
N LEU A 232 -0.24 -1.60 -31.25
CA LEU A 232 -1.00 -1.54 -30.00
C LEU A 232 -2.41 -1.05 -30.30
N LYS A 233 -3.41 -1.81 -29.87
CA LYS A 233 -4.80 -1.39 -30.01
C LYS A 233 -5.14 -0.30 -28.97
N PRO A 234 -5.89 0.76 -29.32
CA PRO A 234 -6.26 1.82 -28.37
C PRO A 234 -6.93 1.30 -27.09
N GLU A 235 -7.77 0.27 -27.19
CA GLU A 235 -8.45 -0.36 -26.06
C GLU A 235 -7.51 -1.07 -25.06
N ASN A 236 -6.30 -1.47 -25.50
CA ASN A 236 -5.34 -2.22 -24.69
C ASN A 236 -4.23 -1.34 -24.10
N ILE A 237 -4.27 -0.02 -24.32
CA ILE A 237 -3.18 0.88 -23.90
C ILE A 237 -2.98 0.89 -22.38
N LEU A 238 -4.05 0.71 -21.60
CA LEU A 238 -3.97 0.68 -20.13
C LEU A 238 -3.10 -0.47 -19.65
N ASP A 239 -3.30 -1.68 -20.18
CA ASP A 239 -2.52 -2.84 -19.78
C ASP A 239 -1.07 -2.73 -20.25
N TYR A 240 -0.83 -2.24 -21.47
CA TYR A 240 0.53 -1.94 -21.94
C TYR A 240 1.28 -0.98 -21.01
N VAL A 241 0.66 0.16 -20.68
CA VAL A 241 1.27 1.16 -19.81
C VAL A 241 1.46 0.61 -18.40
N SER A 242 0.52 -0.19 -17.89
CA SER A 242 0.65 -0.85 -16.59
C SER A 242 1.87 -1.76 -16.52
N GLY A 243 2.06 -2.63 -17.52
CA GLY A 243 3.24 -3.51 -17.58
C GLY A 243 4.53 -2.72 -17.72
N LEU A 244 4.53 -1.65 -18.54
CA LEU A 244 5.69 -0.80 -18.76
C LEU A 244 6.14 -0.05 -17.49
N VAL A 245 5.21 0.60 -16.77
CA VAL A 245 5.57 1.40 -15.59
C VAL A 245 5.98 0.52 -14.41
N ILE A 246 5.31 -0.62 -14.20
CA ILE A 246 5.71 -1.56 -13.14
C ILE A 246 7.05 -2.22 -13.51
N GLY A 247 7.26 -2.63 -14.77
CA GLY A 247 8.55 -3.15 -15.20
C GLY A 247 9.68 -2.12 -15.04
N SER A 248 9.39 -0.84 -15.32
CA SER A 248 10.33 0.26 -15.09
C SER A 248 10.65 0.48 -13.61
N GLU A 249 9.69 0.26 -12.71
CA GLU A 249 9.93 0.24 -11.27
C GLU A 249 10.91 -0.88 -10.89
N PHE A 250 10.67 -2.12 -11.29
CA PHE A 250 11.58 -3.25 -11.02
C PHE A 250 12.98 -2.99 -11.57
N ARG A 251 13.08 -2.40 -12.76
CA ARG A 251 14.36 -2.03 -13.35
C ARG A 251 15.13 -1.02 -12.48
N GLN A 252 14.44 0.03 -12.03
CA GLN A 252 15.03 1.05 -11.16
C GLN A 252 15.36 0.50 -9.77
N ALA A 253 14.52 -0.38 -9.21
CA ALA A 253 14.77 -1.06 -7.94
C ALA A 253 16.02 -1.96 -8.02
N ARG A 254 16.22 -2.69 -9.12
CA ARG A 254 17.46 -3.44 -9.36
C ARG A 254 18.68 -2.52 -9.40
N ALA A 255 18.59 -1.41 -10.14
CA ALA A 255 19.68 -0.45 -10.27
C ALA A 255 20.05 0.22 -8.94
N ALA A 256 19.04 0.46 -8.09
CA ALA A 256 19.22 0.98 -6.73
C ALA A 256 19.66 -0.09 -5.70
N GLY A 257 19.88 -1.35 -6.14
CA GLY A 257 20.38 -2.42 -5.29
C GLY A 257 19.33 -3.07 -4.38
N TRP A 258 18.04 -2.90 -4.67
CA TRP A 258 16.98 -3.50 -3.87
C TRP A 258 16.88 -5.02 -4.00
N PHE A 259 17.39 -5.57 -5.09
CA PHE A 259 17.43 -7.01 -5.30
C PHE A 259 18.50 -7.40 -6.31
N ARG A 260 18.79 -8.70 -6.38
CA ARG A 260 19.62 -9.36 -7.37
C ARG A 260 18.83 -10.48 -8.04
N SER A 261 19.25 -10.86 -9.24
CA SER A 261 18.69 -12.05 -9.89
C SER A 261 18.96 -13.27 -9.02
N GLY A 262 17.94 -14.10 -8.81
CA GLY A 262 17.96 -15.25 -7.90
C GLY A 262 17.40 -14.96 -6.50
N ASP A 263 17.11 -13.70 -6.15
CA ASP A 263 16.51 -13.36 -4.86
C ASP A 263 15.02 -13.78 -4.79
N THR A 264 14.56 -14.05 -3.58
CA THR A 264 13.14 -14.19 -3.26
C THR A 264 12.63 -12.91 -2.62
N ILE A 265 11.52 -12.37 -3.13
CA ILE A 265 10.83 -11.22 -2.55
C ILE A 265 9.45 -11.62 -2.02
N GLY A 266 8.95 -10.88 -1.02
CA GLY A 266 7.53 -10.93 -0.67
C GLY A 266 6.76 -9.83 -1.39
N ILE A 267 5.52 -10.10 -1.79
CA ILE A 267 4.59 -9.08 -2.30
C ILE A 267 3.38 -9.03 -1.37
N VAL A 268 3.02 -7.83 -0.89
CA VAL A 268 1.93 -7.64 0.06
C VAL A 268 1.11 -6.40 -0.28
N GLY A 269 -0.21 -6.53 -0.25
CA GLY A 269 -1.11 -5.46 -0.69
C GLY A 269 -2.38 -6.01 -1.34
N ASN A 270 -2.93 -5.24 -2.29
CA ASN A 270 -4.14 -5.59 -3.03
C ASN A 270 -3.91 -6.78 -3.98
N ASN A 271 -4.78 -7.78 -3.94
CA ASN A 271 -4.64 -9.02 -4.75
C ASN A 271 -4.47 -8.76 -6.26
N ALA A 272 -5.20 -7.80 -6.85
CA ALA A 272 -5.08 -7.50 -8.27
C ALA A 272 -3.71 -6.90 -8.63
N LEU A 273 -3.17 -6.02 -7.78
CA LEU A 273 -1.82 -5.49 -7.98
C LEU A 273 -0.74 -6.54 -7.67
N ASN A 274 -0.94 -7.38 -6.65
CA ASN A 274 -0.02 -8.47 -6.33
C ASN A 274 0.12 -9.43 -7.53
N SER A 275 -0.98 -9.74 -8.25
CA SER A 275 -0.93 -10.53 -9.47
C SER A 275 -0.11 -9.87 -10.58
N ARG A 276 -0.26 -8.56 -10.80
CA ARG A 276 0.52 -7.81 -11.81
C ARG A 276 2.01 -7.78 -11.47
N TYR A 277 2.36 -7.51 -10.22
CA TYR A 277 3.76 -7.50 -9.77
C TYR A 277 4.37 -8.91 -9.77
N GLY A 278 3.58 -9.93 -9.39
CA GLY A 278 3.99 -11.32 -9.43
C GLY A 278 4.24 -11.84 -10.84
N ARG A 279 3.54 -11.32 -11.85
CA ARG A 279 3.79 -11.60 -13.27
C ARG A 279 5.11 -11.00 -13.77
N ILE A 280 5.53 -9.86 -13.20
CA ILE A 280 6.75 -9.15 -13.61
C ILE A 280 8.00 -9.69 -12.91
N ALA A 281 7.89 -10.11 -11.65
CA ALA A 281 9.04 -10.57 -10.86
C ALA A 281 9.92 -11.62 -11.59
N PRO A 282 9.37 -12.66 -12.27
CA PRO A 282 10.17 -13.63 -13.02
C PRO A 282 10.99 -13.03 -14.17
N LEU A 283 10.52 -11.95 -14.81
CA LEU A 283 11.25 -11.26 -15.88
C LEU A 283 12.56 -10.63 -15.38
N PHE A 284 12.63 -10.37 -14.07
CA PHE A 284 13.83 -9.88 -13.38
C PHE A 284 14.60 -10.97 -12.64
N GLY A 285 14.23 -12.24 -12.84
CA GLY A 285 14.83 -13.40 -12.21
C GLY A 285 14.53 -13.50 -10.70
N LEU A 286 13.37 -13.01 -10.27
CA LEU A 286 12.92 -13.08 -8.89
C LEU A 286 11.87 -14.17 -8.69
N THR A 287 11.90 -14.81 -7.53
CA THR A 287 10.80 -15.64 -7.04
C THR A 287 9.96 -14.88 -6.01
N VAL A 288 8.66 -15.16 -5.97
CA VAL A 288 7.72 -14.50 -5.05
C VAL A 288 7.30 -15.46 -3.95
N GLU A 289 7.46 -15.06 -2.71
CA GLU A 289 6.93 -15.77 -1.54
C GLU A 289 5.52 -15.27 -1.22
N PRO A 290 4.53 -16.18 -1.03
CA PRO A 290 3.17 -15.78 -0.66
C PRO A 290 3.17 -15.05 0.69
N GLY A 291 2.44 -13.94 0.76
CA GLY A 291 2.21 -13.23 2.01
C GLY A 291 1.02 -13.79 2.78
N PRO A 292 0.91 -13.48 4.09
CA PRO A 292 -0.26 -13.82 4.86
C PRO A 292 -1.47 -12.98 4.42
N ASP A 293 -2.65 -13.59 4.48
CA ASP A 293 -3.90 -12.86 4.29
C ASP A 293 -4.03 -11.73 5.32
N ASN A 294 -4.54 -10.59 4.87
CA ASN A 294 -4.81 -9.43 5.73
C ASN A 294 -3.59 -8.97 6.56
N ALA A 295 -2.39 -8.95 5.96
CA ALA A 295 -1.16 -8.51 6.62
C ALA A 295 -1.32 -7.17 7.38
N ALA A 296 -1.99 -6.17 6.80
CA ALA A 296 -2.26 -4.89 7.49
C ALA A 296 -2.96 -5.10 8.85
N LYS A 297 -4.06 -5.85 8.87
CA LYS A 297 -4.80 -6.18 10.10
C LYS A 297 -3.89 -6.85 11.12
N ARG A 298 -3.13 -7.86 10.67
CA ARG A 298 -2.20 -8.59 11.54
C ARG A 298 -1.16 -7.65 12.15
N GLY A 299 -0.57 -6.76 11.36
CA GLY A 299 0.41 -5.81 11.87
C GLY A 299 -0.18 -4.79 12.83
N ILE A 300 -1.39 -4.27 12.55
CA ILE A 300 -2.11 -3.36 13.47
C ILE A 300 -2.30 -4.02 14.84
N LEU A 301 -2.78 -5.27 14.86
CA LEU A 301 -2.97 -6.03 16.10
C LEU A 301 -1.66 -6.28 16.84
N LEU A 302 -0.58 -6.63 16.12
CA LEU A 302 0.74 -6.86 16.73
C LEU A 302 1.33 -5.59 17.35
N ILE A 303 1.23 -4.45 16.65
CA ILE A 303 1.70 -3.15 17.16
C ILE A 303 0.87 -2.73 18.38
N ALA A 304 -0.46 -2.83 18.31
CA ALA A 304 -1.34 -2.48 19.41
C ALA A 304 -1.13 -3.36 20.65
N ALA A 305 -0.97 -4.68 20.46
CA ALA A 305 -0.68 -5.60 21.56
C ALA A 305 0.68 -5.33 22.23
N ALA A 306 1.66 -4.81 21.49
CA ALA A 306 2.94 -4.39 22.04
C ALA A 306 2.85 -3.04 22.78
N ALA A 307 1.93 -2.14 22.38
CA ALA A 307 1.71 -0.86 23.03
C ALA A 307 0.94 -0.98 24.38
N ALA A 308 0.21 -2.08 24.57
CA ALA A 308 -0.55 -2.35 25.79
C ALA A 308 0.26 -3.04 26.91
N LYS A 309 1.55 -3.34 26.67
CA LYS A 309 2.47 -3.96 27.64
C LYS A 309 3.27 -2.91 28.39
#